data_AF-A0A6P0SJS7-F1
#
_entry.id   AF-A0A6P0SJS7-F1
#
_cell.length_a   1.000
_cell.length_b   1.000
_cell.length_c   1.000
_cell.angle_alpha   90.00
_cell.angle_beta   90.00
_cell.angle_gamma   90.00
#
_symmetry.space_group_name_H-M   'P 1'
#
loop_
_entity.id
_entity.type
_entity.pdbx_description
1 polymer ?
#
loop_
_entity_poly.entity_id
_entity_poly.type
_entity_poly.pdbx_seq_one_letter_code
_entity_poly.pdbx_strand_id
1 'polypeptide(L)'
;MVGKISRKFNTEIAIWRQAALPGIAVIIIVVILRLIGSLQFFEWMALDTFLRLRPGEPTDDKVVVVGINEEDIRSVGRYPIPDGEIAELIQTIEEYQPIAIGLDIVKDIPIEPDHAKLTKVFQQNKTIIGIEKILPPDQIPPPPELPKQQVGFSDMIADQDGQYRRYLLWTPSPQNPQNPDEDKYSLSLRVAKAYLSAQGVNIETGISDPNTIRFDTTEIPRFLPNSGGYIRGNDSGLKILVNFRSGKQPFPIVSFKDIQSGQLDPNLFHKRIVLIGITAQSIPDLFNTSAVAGSYAKIHGQIYGVEFQDHVIYQIINGVLNNRTFLNVWHDKWEYLWIIIWGIVPMIIARITQSLWKNILAVGATSFALIGITYLLIVWGWWVSLVPGLLILVINGLGLSAFAFYKHDQALKSQIKERQRTIKHTFDVRIQVWGVVDIGNVDGRA
;
A
#
# COMPACT_ATOMS: atom_id res chain seq x y z
N MET A 1 49.80 17.08 -24.40
CA MET A 1 48.76 16.09 -24.00
C MET A 1 47.61 16.74 -23.21
N VAL A 2 47.91 17.61 -22.23
CA VAL A 2 46.93 18.29 -21.37
C VAL A 2 45.86 19.10 -22.12
N GLY A 3 46.20 19.84 -23.18
CA GLY A 3 45.23 20.64 -23.94
C GLY A 3 44.25 19.85 -24.82
N LYS A 4 44.59 18.62 -25.24
CA LYS A 4 43.67 17.72 -25.96
C LYS A 4 42.67 17.07 -25.00
N ILE A 5 43.11 16.79 -23.76
CA ILE A 5 42.29 16.25 -22.68
C ILE A 5 41.32 17.32 -22.18
N SER A 6 41.78 18.57 -21.95
CA SER A 6 40.89 19.67 -21.52
C SER A 6 39.87 20.06 -22.58
N ARG A 7 40.22 20.05 -23.88
CA ARG A 7 39.25 20.25 -24.97
C ARG A 7 38.20 19.13 -25.02
N LYS A 8 38.60 17.86 -24.97
CA LYS A 8 37.65 16.74 -24.92
C LYS A 8 36.73 16.84 -23.69
N PHE A 9 37.27 17.19 -22.54
CA PHE A 9 36.51 17.36 -21.30
C PHE A 9 35.50 18.51 -21.38
N ASN A 10 35.90 19.67 -21.92
CA ASN A 10 35.01 20.82 -22.09
C ASN A 10 33.92 20.57 -23.15
N THR A 11 34.23 19.83 -24.22
CA THR A 11 33.24 19.44 -25.24
C THR A 11 32.23 18.44 -24.67
N GLU A 12 32.68 17.45 -23.88
CA GLU A 12 31.78 16.53 -23.17
C GLU A 12 30.88 17.27 -22.17
N ILE A 13 31.41 18.20 -21.38
CA ILE A 13 30.62 19.01 -20.43
C ILE A 13 29.55 19.86 -21.15
N ALA A 14 29.88 20.44 -22.30
CA ALA A 14 28.93 21.22 -23.09
C ALA A 14 27.77 20.36 -23.63
N ILE A 15 28.07 19.11 -24.03
CA ILE A 15 27.06 18.13 -24.47
C ILE A 15 26.19 17.70 -23.28
N TRP A 16 26.80 17.42 -22.13
CA TRP A 16 26.07 17.12 -20.89
C TRP A 16 25.13 18.25 -20.48
N ARG A 17 25.55 19.53 -20.57
CA ARG A 17 24.66 20.67 -20.25
C ARG A 17 23.45 20.73 -21.18
N GLN A 18 23.59 20.46 -22.48
CA GLN A 18 22.45 20.52 -23.41
C GLN A 18 21.48 19.34 -23.27
N ALA A 19 21.98 18.15 -22.93
CA ALA A 19 21.14 16.96 -22.74
C ALA A 19 20.55 16.86 -21.32
N ALA A 20 21.22 17.41 -20.31
CA ALA A 20 20.77 17.36 -18.92
C ALA A 20 19.58 18.31 -18.65
N LEU A 21 19.51 19.47 -19.30
CA LEU A 21 18.41 20.43 -19.10
C LEU A 21 17.01 19.83 -19.27
N PRO A 22 16.68 19.15 -20.39
CA PRO A 22 15.36 18.52 -20.52
C PRO A 22 15.15 17.39 -19.50
N GLY A 23 16.19 16.60 -19.18
CA GLY A 23 16.08 15.52 -18.19
C GLY A 23 15.83 16.03 -16.77
N ILE A 24 16.48 17.14 -16.38
CA ILE A 24 16.25 17.82 -15.10
C ILE A 24 14.84 18.41 -15.06
N ALA A 25 14.36 19.00 -16.17
CA ALA A 25 12.99 19.51 -16.24
C ALA A 25 11.96 18.41 -15.99
N VAL A 26 12.14 17.22 -16.57
CA VAL A 26 11.27 16.05 -16.32
C VAL A 26 11.32 15.62 -14.86
N ILE A 27 12.50 15.56 -14.23
CA ILE A 27 12.62 15.25 -12.79
C ILE A 27 11.82 16.25 -11.96
N ILE A 28 11.98 17.55 -12.21
CA ILE A 28 11.24 18.61 -11.52
C ILE A 28 9.73 18.44 -11.72
N ILE A 29 9.29 18.21 -12.95
CA ILE A 29 7.86 18.02 -13.27
C ILE A 29 7.30 16.81 -12.50
N VAL A 30 7.98 15.66 -12.51
CA VAL A 30 7.49 14.48 -11.80
C VAL A 30 7.50 14.67 -10.29
N VAL A 31 8.50 15.36 -9.73
CA VAL A 31 8.50 15.74 -8.32
C VAL A 31 7.31 16.67 -8.00
N ILE A 32 6.98 17.62 -8.87
CA ILE A 32 5.78 18.46 -8.71
C ILE A 32 4.50 17.60 -8.76
N LEU A 33 4.37 16.71 -9.75
CA LEU A 33 3.22 15.79 -9.85
C LEU A 33 3.07 14.91 -8.60
N ARG A 34 4.20 14.48 -8.03
CA ARG A 34 4.25 13.75 -6.76
C ARG A 34 3.76 14.63 -5.60
N LEU A 35 4.30 15.85 -5.46
CA LEU A 35 3.96 16.78 -4.38
C LEU A 35 2.48 17.21 -4.37
N ILE A 36 1.82 17.24 -5.53
CA ILE A 36 0.39 17.56 -5.63
C ILE A 36 -0.52 16.33 -5.48
N GLY A 37 0.05 15.11 -5.43
CA GLY A 37 -0.70 13.87 -5.25
C GLY A 37 -1.23 13.22 -6.53
N SER A 38 -0.90 13.73 -7.72
CA SER A 38 -1.41 13.18 -8.99
C SER A 38 -0.96 11.74 -9.28
N LEU A 39 0.13 11.29 -8.65
CA LEU A 39 0.68 9.94 -8.80
C LEU A 39 0.20 8.96 -7.72
N GLN A 40 -0.55 9.45 -6.71
CA GLN A 40 -0.96 8.68 -5.54
C GLN A 40 -1.82 7.45 -5.90
N PHE A 41 -2.79 7.62 -6.79
CA PHE A 41 -3.66 6.53 -7.24
C PHE A 41 -2.88 5.34 -7.81
N PHE A 42 -1.86 5.62 -8.63
CA PHE A 42 -1.03 4.58 -9.23
C PHE A 42 -0.10 3.92 -8.21
N GLU A 43 0.40 4.66 -7.22
CA GLU A 43 1.19 4.09 -6.12
C GLU A 43 0.37 3.13 -5.27
N TRP A 44 -0.88 3.50 -4.96
CA TRP A 44 -1.80 2.63 -4.24
C TRP A 44 -2.15 1.36 -5.01
N MET A 45 -2.38 1.48 -6.33
CA MET A 45 -2.60 0.32 -7.18
C MET A 45 -1.37 -0.61 -7.22
N ALA A 46 -0.17 -0.03 -7.29
CA ALA A 46 1.08 -0.80 -7.22
C ALA A 46 1.24 -1.50 -5.87
N LEU A 47 0.98 -0.79 -4.76
CA LEU A 47 1.01 -1.36 -3.41
C LEU A 47 0.05 -2.55 -3.30
N ASP A 48 -1.22 -2.37 -3.65
CA ASP A 48 -2.24 -3.44 -3.57
C ASP A 48 -1.82 -4.65 -4.40
N THR A 49 -1.32 -4.41 -5.62
CA THR A 49 -0.86 -5.46 -6.52
C THR A 49 0.32 -6.22 -5.90
N PHE A 50 1.31 -5.51 -5.34
CA PHE A 50 2.46 -6.14 -4.72
C PHE A 50 2.08 -6.94 -3.48
N LEU A 51 1.23 -6.41 -2.60
CA LEU A 51 0.75 -7.13 -1.42
C LEU A 51 0.01 -8.42 -1.81
N ARG A 52 -0.83 -8.35 -2.85
CA ARG A 52 -1.57 -9.51 -3.38
C ARG A 52 -0.65 -10.58 -3.97
N LEU A 53 0.41 -10.16 -4.65
CA LEU A 53 1.36 -11.06 -5.31
C LEU A 53 2.42 -11.64 -4.35
N ARG A 54 2.38 -11.32 -3.06
CA ARG A 54 3.34 -11.89 -2.10
C ARG A 54 3.13 -13.40 -1.95
N PRO A 55 4.21 -14.14 -1.66
CA PRO A 55 4.10 -15.54 -1.25
C PRO A 55 3.08 -15.71 -0.12
N GLY A 56 2.29 -16.78 -0.18
CA GLY A 56 1.32 -17.09 0.86
C GLY A 56 2.02 -17.38 2.18
N GLU A 57 1.51 -16.79 3.27
CA GLU A 57 1.92 -17.12 4.63
C GLU A 57 1.14 -18.37 5.10
N PRO A 58 1.74 -19.27 5.91
CA PRO A 58 1.01 -20.42 6.47
C PRO A 58 -0.17 -19.96 7.32
N THR A 59 -1.24 -20.72 7.50
CA THR A 59 -2.37 -20.29 8.35
C THR A 59 -1.92 -20.07 9.81
N ASP A 60 -2.35 -18.96 10.44
CA ASP A 60 -2.12 -18.73 11.88
C ASP A 60 -3.30 -19.23 12.69
N ASP A 61 -3.03 -19.94 13.78
CA ASP A 61 -4.01 -20.59 14.63
C ASP A 61 -4.29 -19.81 15.93
N LYS A 62 -3.64 -18.65 16.14
CA LYS A 62 -3.87 -17.79 17.32
C LYS A 62 -5.24 -17.11 17.35
N VAL A 63 -5.83 -16.89 16.18
CA VAL A 63 -7.15 -16.24 16.01
C VAL A 63 -8.05 -17.21 15.26
N VAL A 64 -9.27 -17.41 15.77
CA VAL A 64 -10.32 -18.18 15.11
C VAL A 64 -11.52 -17.28 14.86
N VAL A 65 -11.94 -17.21 13.60
CA VAL A 65 -13.14 -16.48 13.21
C VAL A 65 -14.35 -17.40 13.34
N VAL A 66 -15.34 -16.96 14.10
CA VAL A 66 -16.68 -17.53 14.16
C VAL A 66 -17.58 -16.68 13.27
N GLY A 67 -17.80 -17.15 12.06
CA GLY A 67 -18.57 -16.44 11.04
C GLY A 67 -20.04 -16.83 11.09
N ILE A 68 -20.93 -15.85 11.26
CA ILE A 68 -22.38 -16.04 11.08
C ILE A 68 -22.70 -15.85 9.60
N ASN A 69 -22.90 -16.96 8.88
CA ASN A 69 -23.12 -16.98 7.44
C ASN A 69 -24.60 -17.10 7.07
N GLU A 70 -24.88 -17.19 5.77
CA GLU A 70 -26.24 -17.33 5.23
C GLU A 70 -26.99 -18.58 5.69
N GLU A 71 -26.28 -19.70 5.87
CA GLU A 71 -26.87 -20.93 6.36
C GLU A 71 -27.22 -20.83 7.85
N ASP A 72 -26.35 -20.17 8.64
CA ASP A 72 -26.58 -19.93 10.06
C ASP A 72 -27.84 -19.08 10.27
N ILE A 73 -27.98 -17.99 9.53
CA ILE A 73 -29.17 -17.12 9.58
C ILE A 73 -30.43 -17.89 9.19
N ARG A 74 -30.35 -18.73 8.14
CA ARG A 74 -31.48 -19.58 7.74
C ARG A 74 -31.82 -20.64 8.80
N SER A 75 -30.83 -21.21 9.48
CA SER A 75 -31.09 -22.18 10.55
C SER A 75 -31.77 -21.56 11.77
N VAL A 76 -31.40 -20.34 12.13
CA VAL A 76 -32.07 -19.56 13.21
C VAL A 76 -33.46 -19.09 12.75
N GLY A 77 -33.64 -18.86 11.45
CA GLY A 77 -34.91 -18.51 10.82
C GLY A 77 -35.25 -17.01 10.84
N ARG A 78 -34.34 -16.16 11.33
CA ARG A 78 -34.51 -14.70 11.36
C ARG A 78 -33.18 -13.96 11.49
N TYR A 79 -33.21 -12.68 11.11
CA TYR A 79 -32.15 -11.71 11.33
C TYR A 79 -32.76 -10.38 11.81
N PRO A 80 -32.13 -9.63 12.75
CA PRO A 80 -30.91 -9.93 13.49
C PRO A 80 -30.96 -11.23 14.31
N ILE A 81 -29.80 -11.86 14.55
CA ILE A 81 -29.71 -13.05 15.40
C ILE A 81 -30.11 -12.67 16.84
N PRO A 82 -31.07 -13.38 17.47
CA PRO A 82 -31.52 -13.10 18.83
C PRO A 82 -30.40 -13.12 19.86
N ASP A 83 -30.57 -12.33 20.92
CA ASP A 83 -29.57 -12.21 21.97
C ASP A 83 -29.38 -13.51 22.76
N GLY A 84 -30.43 -14.31 22.93
CA GLY A 84 -30.33 -15.65 23.51
C GLY A 84 -29.36 -16.57 22.75
N GLU A 85 -29.44 -16.58 21.42
CA GLU A 85 -28.59 -17.40 20.55
C GLU A 85 -27.11 -16.94 20.60
N ILE A 86 -26.89 -15.62 20.63
CA ILE A 86 -25.55 -15.06 20.79
C ILE A 86 -24.98 -15.36 22.19
N ALA A 87 -25.81 -15.32 23.23
CA ALA A 87 -25.39 -15.67 24.58
C ALA A 87 -24.97 -17.16 24.67
N GLU A 88 -25.74 -18.06 24.08
CA GLU A 88 -25.44 -19.50 24.05
C GLU A 88 -24.16 -19.81 23.25
N LEU A 89 -23.96 -19.11 22.13
CA LEU A 89 -22.71 -19.18 21.37
C LEU A 89 -21.50 -18.77 22.22
N ILE A 90 -21.59 -17.61 22.88
CA ILE A 90 -20.50 -17.09 23.70
C ILE A 90 -20.20 -18.04 24.86
N GLN A 91 -21.23 -18.53 25.56
CA GLN A 91 -21.07 -19.50 26.65
C GLN A 91 -20.40 -20.79 26.18
N THR A 92 -20.79 -21.31 25.01
CA THR A 92 -20.16 -22.50 24.42
C THR A 92 -18.68 -22.25 24.14
N ILE A 93 -18.32 -21.08 23.60
CA ILE A 93 -16.92 -20.71 23.33
C ILE A 93 -16.14 -20.55 24.65
N GLU A 94 -16.75 -19.98 25.69
CA GLU A 94 -16.13 -19.78 27.01
C GLU A 94 -15.71 -21.10 27.68
N GLU A 95 -16.45 -22.19 27.46
CA GLU A 95 -16.12 -23.52 28.00
C GLU A 95 -14.72 -23.99 27.59
N TYR A 96 -14.23 -23.54 26.43
CA TYR A 96 -12.91 -23.86 25.91
C TYR A 96 -11.79 -22.93 26.43
N GLN A 97 -12.12 -21.93 27.26
CA GLN A 97 -11.17 -20.98 27.86
C GLN A 97 -10.33 -20.21 26.82
N PRO A 98 -10.97 -19.39 25.97
CA PRO A 98 -10.25 -18.46 25.10
C PRO A 98 -9.59 -17.35 25.93
N ILE A 99 -8.55 -16.72 25.35
CA ILE A 99 -7.90 -15.58 26.00
C ILE A 99 -8.73 -14.30 25.85
N ALA A 100 -9.36 -14.12 24.69
CA ALA A 100 -10.20 -12.96 24.40
C ALA A 100 -11.28 -13.33 23.38
N ILE A 101 -12.46 -12.73 23.51
CA ILE A 101 -13.57 -12.87 22.57
C ILE A 101 -13.90 -11.48 22.03
N GLY A 102 -13.61 -11.21 20.76
CA GLY A 102 -14.04 -9.99 20.08
C GLY A 102 -15.40 -10.20 19.44
N LEU A 103 -16.41 -9.43 19.84
CA LEU A 103 -17.76 -9.47 19.28
C LEU A 103 -17.94 -8.32 18.29
N ASP A 104 -17.65 -8.57 17.01
CA ASP A 104 -17.82 -7.62 15.91
C ASP A 104 -19.27 -7.65 15.38
N ILE A 105 -20.22 -7.47 16.29
CA ILE A 105 -21.66 -7.40 16.01
C ILE A 105 -22.24 -6.25 16.83
N VAL A 106 -22.98 -5.37 16.16
CA VAL A 106 -23.66 -4.26 16.81
C VAL A 106 -24.76 -4.79 17.73
N LYS A 107 -24.72 -4.37 19.00
CA LYS A 107 -25.65 -4.77 20.06
C LYS A 107 -26.04 -3.56 20.93
N ASP A 108 -26.36 -2.44 20.29
CA ASP A 108 -26.81 -1.20 20.92
C ASP A 108 -28.26 -1.27 21.41
N ILE A 109 -29.09 -2.08 20.74
CA ILE A 109 -30.49 -2.33 21.10
C ILE A 109 -30.74 -3.82 21.41
N PRO A 110 -31.61 -4.13 22.40
CA PRO A 110 -32.02 -5.51 22.70
C PRO A 110 -32.70 -6.21 21.51
N ILE A 111 -32.32 -7.46 21.24
CA ILE A 111 -32.95 -8.33 20.22
C ILE A 111 -33.51 -9.58 20.90
N GLU A 112 -34.82 -9.61 21.11
CA GLU A 112 -35.53 -10.71 21.76
C GLU A 112 -35.64 -12.00 20.90
N PRO A 113 -35.79 -13.18 21.52
CA PRO A 113 -35.92 -13.45 22.95
C PRO A 113 -34.59 -13.49 23.71
N ASP A 114 -34.71 -13.54 25.04
CA ASP A 114 -33.66 -13.88 25.99
C ASP A 114 -32.52 -12.86 26.08
N HIS A 115 -32.80 -11.57 25.86
CA HIS A 115 -31.81 -10.50 26.07
C HIS A 115 -31.16 -10.56 27.46
N ALA A 116 -31.94 -10.92 28.49
CA ALA A 116 -31.43 -11.08 29.85
C ALA A 116 -30.32 -12.16 30.00
N LYS A 117 -30.25 -13.15 29.10
CA LYS A 117 -29.12 -14.12 29.07
C LYS A 117 -27.84 -13.41 28.63
N LEU A 118 -27.91 -12.63 27.55
CA LEU A 118 -26.75 -11.89 27.02
C LEU A 118 -26.26 -10.84 28.01
N THR A 119 -27.16 -10.12 28.68
CA THR A 119 -26.81 -9.18 29.76
C THR A 119 -25.99 -9.86 30.85
N LYS A 120 -26.39 -11.06 31.29
CA LYS A 120 -25.63 -11.82 32.30
C LYS A 120 -24.23 -12.20 31.81
N VAL A 121 -24.12 -12.65 30.56
CA VAL A 121 -22.83 -12.99 29.93
C VAL A 121 -21.91 -11.77 29.89
N PHE A 122 -22.40 -10.62 29.46
CA PHE A 122 -21.62 -9.37 29.43
C PHE A 122 -21.18 -8.89 30.82
N GLN A 123 -22.01 -9.08 31.85
CA GLN A 123 -21.67 -8.68 33.22
C GLN A 123 -20.70 -9.64 33.90
N GLN A 124 -20.75 -10.94 33.57
CA GLN A 124 -19.98 -11.98 34.25
C GLN A 124 -18.62 -12.24 33.59
N ASN A 125 -18.52 -12.05 32.27
CA ASN A 125 -17.30 -12.36 31.54
C ASN A 125 -16.44 -11.12 31.24
N LYS A 126 -15.17 -11.19 31.66
CA LYS A 126 -14.14 -10.18 31.45
C LYS A 126 -13.34 -10.33 30.13
N THR A 127 -13.52 -11.44 29.41
CA THR A 127 -12.78 -11.73 28.16
C THR A 127 -13.48 -11.18 26.92
N ILE A 128 -14.75 -10.81 27.02
CA ILE A 128 -15.55 -10.30 25.90
C ILE A 128 -15.20 -8.84 25.64
N ILE A 129 -15.02 -8.48 24.38
CA ILE A 129 -14.83 -7.11 23.94
C ILE A 129 -15.87 -6.85 22.84
N GLY A 130 -16.84 -5.99 23.14
CA GLY A 130 -17.88 -5.57 22.19
C GLY A 130 -17.47 -4.34 21.40
N ILE A 131 -18.34 -3.96 20.46
CA ILE A 131 -18.09 -2.84 19.55
C ILE A 131 -18.98 -1.62 19.78
N GLU A 132 -18.47 -0.47 19.35
CA GLU A 132 -19.20 0.76 19.09
C GLU A 132 -18.80 1.31 17.72
N LYS A 133 -19.55 2.27 17.18
CA LYS A 133 -19.13 3.09 16.03
C LYS A 133 -19.06 4.55 16.43
N ILE A 134 -17.92 5.18 16.18
CA ILE A 134 -17.63 6.53 16.68
C ILE A 134 -17.40 7.56 15.57
N LEU A 135 -17.17 7.13 14.33
CA LEU A 135 -16.96 8.03 13.20
C LEU A 135 -18.27 8.32 12.45
N PRO A 136 -18.40 9.50 11.83
CA PRO A 136 -19.54 9.78 10.95
C PRO A 136 -19.56 8.84 9.72
N PRO A 137 -20.73 8.60 9.09
CA PRO A 137 -21.99 9.33 9.28
C PRO A 137 -22.82 8.89 10.48
N ASP A 138 -22.74 7.62 10.88
CA ASP A 138 -23.58 7.03 11.92
C ASP A 138 -22.74 6.61 13.12
N GLN A 139 -23.03 7.21 14.28
CA GLN A 139 -22.45 6.80 15.56
C GLN A 139 -23.39 5.81 16.24
N ILE A 140 -22.86 4.67 16.66
CA ILE A 140 -23.62 3.61 17.29
C ILE A 140 -23.02 3.35 18.67
N PRO A 141 -23.78 3.52 19.76
CA PRO A 141 -23.25 3.30 21.10
C PRO A 141 -22.95 1.81 21.34
N PRO A 142 -22.08 1.49 22.31
CA PRO A 142 -21.86 0.11 22.70
C PRO A 142 -23.05 -0.48 23.46
N PRO A 143 -23.07 -1.81 23.68
CA PRO A 143 -23.99 -2.45 24.60
C PRO A 143 -23.87 -1.81 26.00
N PRO A 144 -24.96 -1.32 26.60
CA PRO A 144 -24.91 -0.59 27.87
C PRO A 144 -24.44 -1.46 29.05
N GLU A 145 -24.51 -2.79 28.91
CA GLU A 145 -24.08 -3.75 29.92
C GLU A 145 -22.56 -3.95 29.96
N LEU A 146 -21.84 -3.60 28.88
CA LEU A 146 -20.39 -3.78 28.81
C LEU A 146 -19.65 -2.62 29.48
N PRO A 147 -18.63 -2.91 30.32
CA PRO A 147 -17.80 -1.85 30.87
C PRO A 147 -16.95 -1.20 29.77
N LYS A 148 -16.64 0.09 29.92
CA LYS A 148 -15.88 0.88 28.93
C LYS A 148 -14.55 0.25 28.49
N GLN A 149 -13.90 -0.52 29.37
CA GLN A 149 -12.64 -1.21 29.08
C GLN A 149 -12.81 -2.38 28.10
N GLN A 150 -14.02 -2.96 28.03
CA GLN A 150 -14.42 -4.07 27.15
C GLN A 150 -15.15 -3.58 25.90
N VAL A 151 -14.98 -2.31 25.51
CA VAL A 151 -15.61 -1.73 24.31
C VAL A 151 -14.55 -1.15 23.40
N GLY A 152 -14.42 -1.68 22.20
CA GLY A 152 -13.54 -1.12 21.16
C GLY A 152 -14.30 -0.72 19.90
N PHE A 153 -13.95 0.41 19.29
CA PHE A 153 -14.66 0.83 18.07
C PHE A 153 -14.30 -0.07 16.87
N SER A 154 -15.24 -0.25 15.94
CA SER A 154 -15.04 -1.06 14.71
C SER A 154 -14.95 -0.23 13.42
N ASP A 155 -14.92 1.09 13.52
CA ASP A 155 -14.85 2.00 12.38
C ASP A 155 -13.62 1.73 11.48
N MET A 156 -13.88 1.70 10.16
CA MET A 156 -12.85 1.58 9.14
C MET A 156 -12.85 2.83 8.25
N ILE A 157 -11.67 3.25 7.81
CA ILE A 157 -11.50 4.48 7.02
C ILE A 157 -11.05 4.10 5.61
N ALA A 158 -11.91 4.36 4.63
CA ALA A 158 -11.56 4.22 3.23
C ALA A 158 -10.56 5.31 2.79
N ASP A 159 -9.72 4.95 1.84
CA ASP A 159 -8.96 5.91 1.04
C ASP A 159 -9.85 6.57 -0.03
N GLN A 160 -9.31 7.58 -0.71
CA GLN A 160 -10.06 8.36 -1.70
C GLN A 160 -10.53 7.54 -2.91
N ASP A 161 -9.90 6.38 -3.15
CA ASP A 161 -10.30 5.42 -4.19
C ASP A 161 -11.28 4.35 -3.69
N GLY A 162 -11.78 4.46 -2.46
CA GLY A 162 -12.76 3.55 -1.87
C GLY A 162 -12.16 2.25 -1.31
N GLN A 163 -10.84 2.12 -1.31
CA GLN A 163 -10.11 0.97 -0.81
C GLN A 163 -9.66 1.18 0.64
N TYR A 164 -9.55 0.10 1.40
CA TYR A 164 -9.15 0.14 2.80
C TYR A 164 -7.72 -0.38 2.96
N ARG A 165 -6.81 0.52 3.30
CA ARG A 165 -5.36 0.22 3.49
C ARG A 165 -4.83 0.67 4.84
N ARG A 166 -5.62 1.43 5.58
CA ARG A 166 -5.27 2.04 6.86
C ARG A 166 -6.26 1.58 7.91
N TYR A 167 -5.79 1.53 9.15
CA TYR A 167 -6.64 1.18 10.28
C TYR A 167 -6.38 2.14 11.45
N LEU A 168 -7.46 2.59 12.09
CA LEU A 168 -7.41 3.49 13.23
C LEU A 168 -7.30 2.65 14.51
N LEU A 169 -6.21 2.81 15.25
CA LEU A 169 -5.98 2.10 16.52
C LEU A 169 -6.52 2.87 17.72
N TRP A 170 -6.38 4.19 17.70
CA TRP A 170 -6.76 5.08 18.79
C TRP A 170 -7.22 6.43 18.25
N THR A 171 -8.16 7.05 18.95
CA THR A 171 -8.57 8.44 18.71
C THR A 171 -9.10 9.06 20.00
N PRO A 172 -8.94 10.38 20.20
CA PRO A 172 -9.67 11.10 21.23
C PRO A 172 -11.18 10.90 21.07
N SER A 173 -11.91 10.93 22.19
CA SER A 173 -13.37 10.88 22.20
C SER A 173 -13.96 11.98 21.31
N PRO A 174 -14.82 11.66 20.32
CA PRO A 174 -15.48 12.68 19.51
C PRO A 174 -16.35 13.63 20.35
N GLN A 175 -16.91 13.15 21.45
CA GLN A 175 -17.77 13.93 22.34
C GLN A 175 -16.96 14.80 23.31
N ASN A 176 -15.80 14.31 23.77
CA ASN A 176 -14.93 15.02 24.71
C ASN A 176 -13.44 14.88 24.35
N PRO A 177 -12.95 15.54 23.29
CA PRO A 177 -11.60 15.31 22.77
C PRO A 177 -10.47 15.73 23.71
N GLN A 178 -10.78 16.50 24.75
CA GLN A 178 -9.79 17.03 25.71
C GLN A 178 -9.60 16.12 26.93
N ASN A 179 -10.41 15.07 27.08
CA ASN A 179 -10.33 14.16 28.21
C ASN A 179 -9.67 12.82 27.80
N PRO A 180 -8.40 12.58 28.16
CA PRO A 180 -7.70 11.34 27.81
C PRO A 180 -8.34 10.08 28.42
N ASP A 181 -9.07 10.20 29.52
CA ASP A 181 -9.76 9.08 30.15
C ASP A 181 -10.95 8.57 29.32
N GLU A 182 -11.41 9.36 28.34
CA GLU A 182 -12.49 9.01 27.41
C GLU A 182 -11.96 8.55 26.05
N ASP A 183 -10.64 8.45 25.89
CA ASP A 183 -10.02 7.99 24.65
C ASP A 183 -10.57 6.65 24.18
N LYS A 184 -10.73 6.57 22.85
CA LYS A 184 -11.31 5.42 22.18
C LYS A 184 -10.22 4.59 21.54
N TYR A 185 -10.33 3.28 21.69
CA TYR A 185 -9.41 2.28 21.16
C TYR A 185 -10.17 1.29 20.30
N SER A 186 -9.57 0.82 19.21
CA SER A 186 -10.26 -0.09 18.30
C SER A 186 -10.44 -1.49 18.90
N LEU A 187 -11.43 -2.23 18.38
CA LEU A 187 -11.66 -3.63 18.72
C LEU A 187 -10.36 -4.44 18.56
N SER A 188 -9.72 -4.34 17.40
CA SER A 188 -8.49 -5.07 17.09
C SER A 188 -7.37 -4.79 18.08
N LEU A 189 -7.18 -3.52 18.48
CA LEU A 189 -6.15 -3.16 19.45
C LEU A 189 -6.47 -3.74 20.83
N ARG A 190 -7.72 -3.68 21.28
CA ARG A 190 -8.12 -4.20 22.60
C ARG A 190 -7.97 -5.72 22.67
N VAL A 191 -8.39 -6.43 21.64
CA VAL A 191 -8.26 -7.89 21.54
C VAL A 191 -6.78 -8.28 21.51
N ALA A 192 -5.97 -7.64 20.67
CA ALA A 192 -4.53 -7.90 20.61
C ALA A 192 -3.84 -7.58 21.96
N LYS A 193 -4.22 -6.48 22.62
CA LYS A 193 -3.76 -6.12 23.96
C LYS A 193 -4.09 -7.19 24.99
N ALA A 194 -5.33 -7.67 25.04
CA ALA A 194 -5.73 -8.71 25.97
C ALA A 194 -4.90 -9.99 25.78
N TYR A 195 -4.67 -10.39 24.53
CA TYR A 195 -3.84 -11.54 24.21
C TYR A 195 -2.37 -11.36 24.59
N LEU A 196 -1.76 -10.25 24.20
CA LEU A 196 -0.35 -9.97 24.47
C LEU A 196 -0.08 -9.82 25.97
N SER A 197 -0.96 -9.16 26.71
CA SER A 197 -0.86 -9.07 28.17
C SER A 197 -0.94 -10.45 28.84
N ALA A 198 -1.77 -11.37 28.32
CA ALA A 198 -1.82 -12.75 28.83
C ALA A 198 -0.53 -13.53 28.54
N GLN A 199 0.26 -13.11 27.54
CA GLN A 199 1.60 -13.63 27.26
C GLN A 199 2.71 -12.90 28.05
N GLY A 200 2.35 -11.97 28.94
CA GLY A 200 3.30 -11.20 29.77
C GLY A 200 3.93 -10.00 29.07
N VAL A 201 3.40 -9.56 27.92
CA VAL A 201 3.89 -8.39 27.18
C VAL A 201 3.27 -7.12 27.75
N ASN A 202 4.11 -6.11 28.04
CA ASN A 202 3.63 -4.82 28.55
C ASN A 202 3.37 -3.83 27.41
N ILE A 203 2.40 -2.95 27.64
CA ILE A 203 2.03 -1.90 26.69
C ILE A 203 2.46 -0.56 27.26
N GLU A 204 3.23 0.15 26.47
CA GLU A 204 3.83 1.41 26.84
C GLU A 204 3.73 2.40 25.67
N THR A 205 4.06 3.65 25.93
CA THR A 205 4.26 4.65 24.88
C THR A 205 5.57 4.37 24.14
N GLY A 206 5.62 4.72 22.85
CA GLY A 206 6.85 4.64 22.06
C GLY A 206 7.99 5.47 22.64
N ILE A 207 9.22 4.96 22.48
CA ILE A 207 10.47 5.65 22.84
C ILE A 207 10.93 6.51 21.65
N SER A 208 11.00 5.90 20.46
CA SER A 208 11.49 6.59 19.26
C SER A 208 10.43 7.55 18.71
N ASP A 209 9.17 7.14 18.79
CA ASP A 209 8.01 7.98 18.50
C ASP A 209 7.05 8.06 19.71
N PRO A 210 7.05 9.17 20.47
CA PRO A 210 6.19 9.34 21.65
C PRO A 210 4.68 9.31 21.35
N ASN A 211 4.27 9.37 20.07
CA ASN A 211 2.86 9.36 19.67
C ASN A 211 2.40 7.97 19.18
N THR A 212 3.20 6.93 19.36
CA THR A 212 2.82 5.55 19.02
C THR A 212 2.71 4.64 20.23
N ILE A 213 2.12 3.47 20.01
CA ILE A 213 2.01 2.38 20.98
C ILE A 213 3.21 1.44 20.81
N ARG A 214 3.80 1.05 21.94
CA ARG A 214 4.89 0.08 22.04
C ARG A 214 4.46 -1.12 22.87
N PHE A 215 4.84 -2.30 22.41
CA PHE A 215 4.67 -3.56 23.11
C PHE A 215 6.06 -4.12 23.44
N ASP A 216 6.47 -4.02 24.70
CA ASP A 216 7.85 -4.23 25.16
C ASP A 216 8.89 -3.53 24.25
N THR A 217 9.52 -4.27 23.32
CA THR A 217 10.53 -3.75 22.40
C THR A 217 9.99 -3.27 21.05
N THR A 218 8.74 -3.58 20.73
CA THR A 218 8.18 -3.39 19.39
C THR A 218 7.30 -2.16 19.33
N GLU A 219 7.76 -1.11 18.63
CA GLU A 219 6.96 0.08 18.32
C GLU A 219 6.15 -0.13 17.05
N ILE A 220 4.86 0.18 17.10
CA ILE A 220 3.99 0.11 15.92
C ILE A 220 4.28 1.34 15.03
N PRO A 221 4.59 1.17 13.73
CA PRO A 221 4.84 2.31 12.85
C PRO A 221 3.53 3.04 12.57
N ARG A 222 3.46 4.33 12.95
CA ARG A 222 2.30 5.16 12.66
C ARG A 222 2.27 5.61 11.20
N PHE A 223 1.06 5.77 10.69
CA PHE A 223 0.79 6.45 9.44
C PHE A 223 1.02 7.96 9.58
N LEU A 224 1.72 8.54 8.61
CA LEU A 224 1.99 9.97 8.47
C LEU A 224 1.32 10.51 7.21
N PRO A 225 1.07 11.83 7.10
CA PRO A 225 0.43 12.42 5.93
C PRO A 225 1.10 12.08 4.58
N ASN A 226 2.41 11.86 4.58
CA ASN A 226 3.19 11.52 3.39
C ASN A 226 3.79 10.10 3.43
N SER A 227 3.21 9.18 4.23
CA SER A 227 3.73 7.81 4.32
C SER A 227 3.65 7.11 2.97
N GLY A 228 4.79 6.67 2.43
CA GLY A 228 4.83 5.95 1.16
C GLY A 228 4.13 6.76 0.07
N GLY A 229 3.25 6.14 -0.71
CA GLY A 229 2.50 6.80 -1.79
C GLY A 229 1.52 7.92 -1.39
N TYR A 230 1.24 8.14 -0.11
CA TYR A 230 0.28 9.17 0.34
C TYR A 230 0.86 10.59 0.26
N ILE A 231 -0.01 11.57 0.05
CA ILE A 231 0.30 13.00 0.03
C ILE A 231 -0.80 13.74 0.78
N ARG A 232 -0.44 14.39 1.90
CA ARG A 232 -1.40 15.10 2.77
C ARG A 232 -2.57 14.21 3.23
N GLY A 233 -2.30 12.94 3.49
CA GLY A 233 -3.26 12.01 4.06
C GLY A 233 -3.69 12.44 5.47
N ASN A 234 -4.95 12.18 5.82
CA ASN A 234 -5.46 12.46 7.16
C ASN A 234 -4.84 11.51 8.19
N ASP A 235 -4.06 12.06 9.12
CA ASP A 235 -3.36 11.40 10.23
C ASP A 235 -4.01 11.63 11.61
N SER A 236 -5.29 12.03 11.65
CA SER A 236 -6.05 12.14 12.91
C SER A 236 -6.08 10.82 13.69
N GLY A 237 -5.83 10.87 14.99
CA GLY A 237 -5.69 9.68 15.82
C GLY A 237 -4.44 8.86 15.46
N LEU A 238 -4.29 7.70 16.07
CA LEU A 238 -3.20 6.78 15.76
C LEU A 238 -3.66 5.81 14.67
N LYS A 239 -3.14 5.99 13.45
CA LYS A 239 -3.41 5.12 12.31
C LYS A 239 -2.19 4.30 11.95
N ILE A 240 -2.41 3.14 11.35
CA ILE A 240 -1.35 2.27 10.80
C ILE A 240 -1.66 1.87 9.37
N LEU A 241 -0.63 1.50 8.61
CA LEU A 241 -0.80 0.79 7.34
C LEU A 241 -1.08 -0.69 7.62
N VAL A 242 -2.06 -1.25 6.91
CA VAL A 242 -2.44 -2.66 7.04
C VAL A 242 -1.58 -3.49 6.11
N ASN A 243 -0.73 -4.31 6.71
CA ASN A 243 0.09 -5.32 6.07
C ASN A 243 -0.69 -6.63 5.92
N PHE A 244 -1.69 -6.64 5.03
CA PHE A 244 -2.59 -7.78 4.79
C PHE A 244 -1.83 -9.09 4.59
N ARG A 245 -2.31 -10.16 5.24
CA ARG A 245 -1.74 -11.50 5.06
C ARG A 245 -2.05 -12.00 3.64
N SER A 246 -1.04 -12.54 2.95
CA SER A 246 -1.27 -13.25 1.67
C SER A 246 -1.57 -14.72 1.91
N GLY A 247 -2.50 -15.29 1.14
CA GLY A 247 -2.90 -16.70 1.24
C GLY A 247 -4.29 -16.94 0.67
N LYS A 248 -4.63 -18.21 0.38
CA LYS A 248 -5.99 -18.58 -0.06
C LYS A 248 -6.99 -18.61 1.09
N GLN A 249 -6.54 -19.02 2.27
CA GLN A 249 -7.29 -19.05 3.52
C GLN A 249 -6.36 -18.59 4.65
N PRO A 250 -6.29 -17.27 4.88
CA PRO A 250 -5.29 -16.69 5.79
C PRO A 250 -5.52 -17.09 7.25
N PHE A 251 -6.77 -17.36 7.65
CA PHE A 251 -7.14 -17.72 9.02
C PHE A 251 -8.15 -18.88 9.06
N PRO A 252 -8.29 -19.57 10.21
CA PRO A 252 -9.33 -20.56 10.40
C PRO A 252 -10.69 -19.89 10.64
N ILE A 253 -11.72 -20.41 9.96
CA ILE A 253 -13.11 -19.99 10.12
C ILE A 253 -13.98 -21.19 10.48
N VAL A 254 -14.89 -20.98 11.43
CA VAL A 254 -15.90 -21.95 11.84
C VAL A 254 -17.26 -21.26 11.80
N SER A 255 -18.29 -21.99 11.36
CA SER A 255 -19.64 -21.41 11.31
C SER A 255 -20.29 -21.39 12.69
N PHE A 256 -21.25 -20.49 12.87
CA PHE A 256 -22.05 -20.43 14.09
C PHE A 256 -22.76 -21.77 14.36
N LYS A 257 -23.34 -22.38 13.32
CA LYS A 257 -24.05 -23.66 13.41
C LYS A 257 -23.13 -24.83 13.79
N ASP A 258 -21.89 -24.87 13.27
CA ASP A 258 -20.95 -25.94 13.61
C ASP A 258 -20.66 -25.95 15.12
N ILE A 259 -20.59 -24.77 15.74
CA ILE A 259 -20.38 -24.63 17.18
C ILE A 259 -21.59 -25.13 17.97
N GLN A 260 -22.80 -24.72 17.57
CA GLN A 260 -24.02 -25.19 18.22
C GLN A 260 -24.24 -26.71 18.08
N SER A 261 -23.73 -27.32 17.00
CA SER A 261 -23.84 -28.76 16.79
C SER A 261 -22.95 -29.60 17.72
N GLY A 262 -22.01 -28.98 18.44
CA GLY A 262 -21.10 -29.64 19.38
C GLY A 262 -20.00 -30.49 18.72
N GLN A 263 -19.87 -30.47 17.38
CA GLN A 263 -18.85 -31.23 16.64
C GLN A 263 -17.55 -30.43 16.49
N LEU A 264 -16.97 -29.96 17.59
CA LEU A 264 -15.75 -29.15 17.58
C LEU A 264 -14.54 -29.92 18.14
N ASP A 265 -13.35 -29.59 17.61
CA ASP A 265 -12.10 -29.98 18.24
C ASP A 265 -11.96 -29.29 19.61
N PRO A 266 -11.71 -30.03 20.71
CA PRO A 266 -11.51 -29.43 22.03
C PRO A 266 -10.40 -28.37 22.11
N ASN A 267 -9.45 -28.38 21.18
CA ASN A 267 -8.36 -27.40 21.14
C ASN A 267 -8.67 -26.17 20.28
N LEU A 268 -9.85 -26.11 19.65
CA LEU A 268 -10.16 -25.08 18.65
C LEU A 268 -10.04 -23.66 19.22
N PHE A 269 -10.56 -23.42 20.43
CA PHE A 269 -10.59 -22.09 21.05
C PHE A 269 -9.67 -21.97 22.27
N HIS A 270 -9.05 -23.06 22.72
CA HIS A 270 -8.25 -23.06 23.95
C HIS A 270 -7.03 -22.16 23.83
N LYS A 271 -6.92 -21.18 24.73
CA LYS A 271 -5.85 -20.17 24.76
C LYS A 271 -5.68 -19.39 23.45
N ARG A 272 -6.78 -19.22 22.70
CA ARG A 272 -6.82 -18.49 21.43
C ARG A 272 -7.69 -17.26 21.54
N ILE A 273 -7.60 -16.39 20.54
CA ILE A 273 -8.54 -15.30 20.31
C ILE A 273 -9.70 -15.84 19.49
N VAL A 274 -10.92 -15.48 19.86
CA VAL A 274 -12.11 -15.78 19.07
C VAL A 274 -12.74 -14.49 18.59
N LEU A 275 -12.95 -14.35 17.29
CA LEU A 275 -13.64 -13.21 16.69
C LEU A 275 -15.00 -13.65 16.16
N ILE A 276 -16.08 -13.10 16.69
CA ILE A 276 -17.44 -13.42 16.29
C ILE A 276 -17.95 -12.27 15.42
N GLY A 277 -18.39 -12.56 14.19
CA GLY A 277 -18.86 -11.53 13.28
C GLY A 277 -19.68 -12.08 12.12
N ILE A 278 -20.24 -11.17 11.33
CA ILE A 278 -21.10 -11.53 10.19
C ILE A 278 -20.25 -11.89 8.98
N THR A 279 -20.58 -13.01 8.34
CA THR A 279 -19.96 -13.49 7.08
C THR A 279 -21.03 -13.90 6.05
N ALA A 280 -22.20 -13.25 6.14
CA ALA A 280 -23.33 -13.44 5.24
C ALA A 280 -23.32 -12.37 4.13
N GLN A 281 -23.67 -12.74 2.90
CA GLN A 281 -23.65 -11.81 1.76
C GLN A 281 -24.85 -10.85 1.76
N SER A 282 -25.97 -11.26 2.36
CA SER A 282 -27.20 -10.47 2.47
C SER A 282 -27.08 -9.32 3.48
N ILE A 283 -26.07 -9.33 4.35
CA ILE A 283 -25.84 -8.30 5.35
C ILE A 283 -24.57 -7.52 4.94
N PRO A 284 -24.68 -6.22 4.66
CA PRO A 284 -23.57 -5.42 4.19
C PRO A 284 -22.55 -5.18 5.31
N ASP A 285 -21.47 -5.98 5.30
CA ASP A 285 -20.26 -5.77 6.11
C ASP A 285 -19.01 -6.13 5.28
N LEU A 286 -18.95 -5.60 4.06
CA LEU A 286 -17.87 -5.86 3.10
C LEU A 286 -17.01 -4.62 2.89
N PHE A 287 -15.70 -4.83 2.91
CA PHE A 287 -14.69 -3.79 2.75
C PHE A 287 -13.83 -4.05 1.52
N ASN A 288 -13.62 -3.03 0.69
CA ASN A 288 -12.82 -3.17 -0.52
C ASN A 288 -11.32 -3.20 -0.18
N THR A 289 -10.64 -4.27 -0.53
CA THR A 289 -9.19 -4.39 -0.42
C THR A 289 -8.64 -5.23 -1.56
N SER A 290 -7.94 -4.56 -2.48
CA SER A 290 -7.26 -5.21 -3.59
C SER A 290 -5.94 -5.85 -3.16
N ALA A 291 -5.53 -5.69 -1.91
CA ALA A 291 -4.26 -6.20 -1.40
C ALA A 291 -4.32 -7.69 -1.04
N VAL A 292 -5.51 -8.28 -0.93
CA VAL A 292 -5.68 -9.68 -0.52
C VAL A 292 -5.96 -10.57 -1.74
N ALA A 293 -5.26 -11.72 -1.80
CA ALA A 293 -5.40 -12.69 -2.89
C ALA A 293 -6.57 -13.68 -2.71
N GLY A 294 -7.04 -13.85 -1.48
CA GLY A 294 -8.17 -14.71 -1.10
C GLY A 294 -9.01 -14.02 -0.03
N SER A 295 -10.25 -14.47 0.12
CA SER A 295 -11.22 -13.89 1.06
C SER A 295 -12.28 -14.93 1.38
N TYR A 296 -12.83 -14.91 2.61
CA TYR A 296 -13.98 -15.75 2.96
C TYR A 296 -15.22 -15.40 2.15
N ALA A 297 -15.37 -14.12 1.79
CA ALA A 297 -16.50 -13.65 0.99
C ALA A 297 -16.53 -14.33 -0.39
N LYS A 298 -15.40 -14.91 -0.85
CA LYS A 298 -15.19 -15.41 -2.21
C LYS A 298 -15.46 -14.34 -3.29
N ILE A 299 -15.50 -13.07 -2.89
CA ILE A 299 -15.63 -11.91 -3.76
C ILE A 299 -14.23 -11.32 -3.95
N HIS A 300 -13.84 -11.16 -5.20
CA HIS A 300 -12.51 -10.66 -5.52
C HIS A 300 -12.39 -9.19 -5.08
N GLY A 301 -11.36 -8.89 -4.28
CA GLY A 301 -11.08 -7.54 -3.82
C GLY A 301 -11.97 -7.05 -2.68
N GLN A 302 -12.72 -7.94 -2.01
CA GLN A 302 -13.53 -7.60 -0.84
C GLN A 302 -13.35 -8.63 0.28
N ILE A 303 -13.34 -8.18 1.53
CA ILE A 303 -13.31 -9.03 2.72
C ILE A 303 -14.41 -8.61 3.70
N TYR A 304 -14.83 -9.51 4.57
CA TYR A 304 -15.79 -9.17 5.63
C TYR A 304 -15.14 -8.29 6.72
N GLY A 305 -15.95 -7.52 7.46
CA GLY A 305 -15.46 -6.67 8.54
C GLY A 305 -14.65 -7.44 9.57
N VAL A 306 -15.19 -8.57 10.04
CA VAL A 306 -14.51 -9.47 10.99
C VAL A 306 -13.18 -10.02 10.45
N GLU A 307 -13.08 -10.26 9.14
CA GLU A 307 -11.83 -10.70 8.48
C GLU A 307 -10.80 -9.58 8.42
N PHE A 308 -11.24 -8.33 8.23
CA PHE A 308 -10.37 -7.17 8.33
C PHE A 308 -9.82 -7.01 9.75
N GLN A 309 -10.66 -7.16 10.79
CA GLN A 309 -10.22 -7.13 12.19
C GLN A 309 -9.15 -8.19 12.45
N ASP A 310 -9.36 -9.41 11.95
CA ASP A 310 -8.39 -10.51 12.07
C ASP A 310 -7.03 -10.16 11.45
N HIS A 311 -7.01 -9.59 10.24
CA HIS A 311 -5.76 -9.12 9.62
C HIS A 311 -4.99 -8.11 10.49
N VAL A 312 -5.68 -7.20 11.16
CA VAL A 312 -5.06 -6.20 12.04
C VAL A 312 -4.56 -6.84 13.33
N ILE A 313 -5.38 -7.68 13.99
CA ILE A 313 -5.00 -8.41 15.20
C ILE A 313 -3.77 -9.28 14.93
N TYR A 314 -3.81 -10.05 13.84
CA TYR A 314 -2.70 -10.88 13.39
C TYR A 314 -1.42 -10.07 13.20
N GLN A 315 -1.51 -8.92 12.52
CA GLN A 315 -0.38 -8.03 12.29
C GLN A 315 0.25 -7.56 13.59
N ILE A 316 -0.56 -7.13 14.57
CA ILE A 316 -0.07 -6.66 15.86
C ILE A 316 0.60 -7.82 16.61
N ILE A 317 -0.09 -8.94 16.78
CA ILE A 317 0.41 -10.08 17.57
C ILE A 317 1.70 -10.64 17.01
N ASN A 318 1.75 -10.91 15.69
CA ASN A 318 2.94 -11.51 15.09
C ASN A 318 4.06 -10.49 14.88
N GLY A 319 3.74 -9.20 14.79
CA GLY A 319 4.74 -8.14 14.85
C GLY A 319 5.47 -8.12 16.20
N VAL A 320 4.75 -8.38 17.30
CA VAL A 320 5.28 -8.39 18.66
C VAL A 320 5.96 -9.71 19.01
N LEU A 321 5.30 -10.85 18.78
CA LEU A 321 5.78 -12.16 19.23
C LEU A 321 6.70 -12.86 18.23
N ASN A 322 6.50 -12.64 16.93
CA ASN A 322 7.15 -13.39 15.87
C ASN A 322 8.05 -12.51 14.99
N ASN A 323 8.26 -11.24 15.36
CA ASN A 323 9.02 -10.25 14.58
C ASN A 323 8.54 -10.14 13.12
N ARG A 324 7.25 -10.35 12.85
CA ARG A 324 6.67 -10.11 11.52
C ARG A 324 6.79 -8.62 11.19
N THR A 325 7.39 -8.30 10.06
CA THR A 325 7.59 -6.91 9.65
C THR A 325 6.26 -6.20 9.44
N PHE A 326 6.10 -5.03 10.05
CA PHE A 326 5.07 -4.06 9.66
C PHE A 326 5.37 -3.46 8.28
N LEU A 327 4.39 -2.79 7.67
CA LEU A 327 4.67 -1.95 6.50
C LEU A 327 5.33 -0.65 6.95
N ASN A 328 6.62 -0.55 6.69
CA ASN A 328 7.43 0.62 6.93
C ASN A 328 7.56 1.44 5.64
N VAL A 329 7.76 2.74 5.81
CA VAL A 329 7.95 3.68 4.72
C VAL A 329 9.24 4.44 4.95
N TRP A 330 9.86 4.92 3.87
CA TRP A 330 11.03 5.78 4.02
C TRP A 330 10.62 7.18 4.46
N HIS A 331 11.51 7.83 5.20
CA HIS A 331 11.36 9.26 5.44
C HIS A 331 11.42 10.01 4.09
N ASP A 332 10.61 11.05 3.94
CA ASP A 332 10.44 11.85 2.73
C ASP A 332 11.77 12.14 1.99
N LYS A 333 12.83 12.54 2.71
CA LYS A 333 14.14 12.85 2.13
C LYS A 333 14.74 11.70 1.33
N TRP A 334 14.62 10.47 1.84
CA TRP A 334 15.14 9.27 1.19
C TRP A 334 14.27 8.85 0.00
N GLU A 335 12.95 9.06 0.07
CA GLU A 335 12.08 8.85 -1.08
C GLU A 335 12.39 9.83 -2.23
N TYR A 336 12.57 11.12 -1.94
CA TYR A 336 12.95 12.07 -3.00
C TYR A 336 14.34 11.81 -3.55
N LEU A 337 15.30 11.41 -2.71
CA LEU A 337 16.62 10.99 -3.19
C LEU A 337 16.50 9.79 -4.14
N TRP A 338 15.68 8.79 -3.79
CA TRP A 338 15.38 7.65 -4.64
C TRP A 338 14.79 8.04 -5.99
N ILE A 339 13.79 8.93 -5.99
CA ILE A 339 13.17 9.45 -7.23
C ILE A 339 14.22 10.17 -8.09
N ILE A 340 15.11 10.97 -7.49
CA ILE A 340 16.18 11.68 -8.19
C ILE A 340 17.20 10.70 -8.79
N ILE A 341 17.61 9.68 -8.03
CA ILE A 341 18.53 8.63 -8.51
C ILE A 341 17.95 7.95 -9.75
N TRP A 342 16.69 7.53 -9.70
CA TRP A 342 16.01 6.91 -10.83
C TRP A 342 15.75 7.87 -11.98
N GLY A 343 15.80 9.18 -11.75
CA GLY A 343 15.81 10.19 -12.80
C GLY A 343 17.15 10.40 -13.49
N ILE A 344 18.26 10.17 -12.78
CA ILE A 344 19.63 10.30 -13.31
C ILE A 344 20.05 9.07 -14.12
N VAL A 345 19.68 7.86 -13.67
CA VAL A 345 19.96 6.59 -14.34
C VAL A 345 19.64 6.60 -15.86
N PRO A 346 18.43 6.94 -16.32
CA PRO A 346 18.11 6.96 -17.76
C PRO A 346 18.95 7.96 -18.56
N MET A 347 19.37 9.08 -17.95
CA MET A 347 20.26 10.05 -18.61
C MET A 347 21.64 9.44 -18.88
N ILE A 348 22.16 8.65 -17.92
CA ILE A 348 23.41 7.91 -18.07
C ILE A 348 23.25 6.82 -19.15
N ILE A 349 22.16 6.04 -19.11
CA ILE A 349 21.90 4.97 -20.09
C ILE A 349 21.80 5.54 -21.51
N ALA A 350 21.07 6.63 -21.71
CA ALA A 350 20.94 7.30 -23.00
C ALA A 350 22.28 7.75 -23.57
N ARG A 351 23.19 8.22 -22.70
CA ARG A 351 24.53 8.65 -23.10
C ARG A 351 25.44 7.48 -23.51
N ILE A 352 25.31 6.32 -22.87
CA ILE A 352 26.17 5.15 -23.11
C ILE A 352 25.72 4.39 -24.37
N THR A 353 24.41 4.15 -24.51
CA THR A 353 23.87 3.29 -25.58
C THR A 353 24.00 3.91 -26.97
N GLN A 354 23.85 5.24 -27.08
CA GLN A 354 23.94 6.03 -28.33
C GLN A 354 23.13 5.48 -29.52
N SER A 355 22.18 4.59 -29.26
CA SER A 355 21.38 3.87 -30.24
C SER A 355 19.98 3.72 -29.69
N LEU A 356 18.97 4.04 -30.51
CA LEU A 356 17.57 4.04 -30.08
C LEU A 356 17.15 2.68 -29.53
N TRP A 357 17.36 1.61 -30.31
CA TRP A 357 16.96 0.25 -29.94
C TRP A 357 17.67 -0.27 -28.69
N LYS A 358 18.98 -0.04 -28.58
CA LYS A 358 19.74 -0.41 -27.38
C LYS A 358 19.23 0.34 -26.16
N ASN A 359 18.83 1.60 -26.32
CA ASN A 359 18.27 2.35 -25.21
C ASN A 359 16.87 1.87 -24.82
N ILE A 360 15.95 1.56 -25.76
CA ILE A 360 14.62 1.06 -25.34
C ILE A 360 14.76 -0.28 -24.61
N LEU A 361 15.67 -1.16 -25.06
CA LEU A 361 15.96 -2.41 -24.35
C LEU A 361 16.54 -2.17 -22.97
N ALA A 362 17.50 -1.24 -22.84
CA ALA A 362 18.11 -0.90 -21.55
C ALA A 362 17.11 -0.25 -20.59
N VAL A 363 16.28 0.68 -21.06
CA VAL A 363 15.19 1.30 -20.29
C VAL A 363 14.19 0.24 -19.86
N GLY A 364 13.76 -0.66 -20.75
CA GLY A 364 12.86 -1.76 -20.42
C GLY A 364 13.43 -2.66 -19.33
N ALA A 365 14.66 -3.14 -19.50
CA ALA A 365 15.35 -3.96 -18.50
C ALA A 365 15.48 -3.25 -17.15
N THR A 366 15.78 -1.94 -17.17
CA THR A 366 15.93 -1.14 -15.96
C THR A 366 14.58 -0.89 -15.27
N SER A 367 13.50 -0.69 -16.02
CA SER A 367 12.13 -0.63 -15.47
C SER A 367 11.76 -1.94 -14.76
N PHE A 368 12.03 -3.09 -15.39
CA PHE A 368 11.78 -4.40 -14.76
C PHE A 368 12.61 -4.59 -13.50
N ALA A 369 13.88 -4.14 -13.50
CA ALA A 369 14.72 -4.17 -12.32
C ALA A 369 14.15 -3.29 -11.19
N LEU A 370 13.69 -2.07 -11.50
CA LEU A 370 13.05 -1.18 -10.52
C LEU A 370 11.78 -1.82 -9.92
N ILE A 371 10.90 -2.37 -10.76
CA ILE A 371 9.70 -3.10 -10.30
C ILE A 371 10.09 -4.28 -9.39
N GLY A 372 11.12 -5.05 -9.77
CA GLY A 372 11.60 -6.17 -8.98
C GLY A 372 12.17 -5.74 -7.63
N ILE A 373 12.97 -4.66 -7.60
CA ILE A 373 13.56 -4.14 -6.36
C ILE A 373 12.47 -3.62 -5.41
N THR A 374 11.49 -2.86 -5.90
CA THR A 374 10.40 -2.35 -5.05
C THR A 374 9.48 -3.48 -4.57
N TYR A 375 9.23 -4.50 -5.40
CA TYR A 375 8.50 -5.70 -4.98
C TYR A 375 9.23 -6.45 -3.86
N LEU A 376 10.55 -6.66 -3.99
CA LEU A 376 11.35 -7.32 -2.95
C LEU A 376 11.38 -6.52 -1.64
N LEU A 377 11.44 -5.18 -1.72
CA LEU A 377 11.33 -4.32 -0.55
C LEU A 377 9.98 -4.51 0.15
N ILE A 378 8.87 -4.60 -0.59
CA ILE A 378 7.53 -4.88 -0.02
C ILE A 378 7.47 -6.26 0.66
N VAL A 379 8.11 -7.27 0.08
CA VAL A 379 8.22 -8.60 0.71
C VAL A 379 8.97 -8.52 2.06
N TRP A 380 9.94 -7.62 2.18
CA TRP A 380 10.64 -7.31 3.43
C TRP A 380 9.95 -6.25 4.31
N GLY A 381 8.72 -5.85 3.99
CA GLY A 381 7.95 -4.89 4.78
C GLY A 381 8.33 -3.43 4.56
N TRP A 382 8.95 -3.07 3.44
CA TRP A 382 9.28 -1.69 3.08
C TRP A 382 8.51 -1.26 1.83
N TRP A 383 7.64 -0.26 2.00
CA TRP A 383 6.96 0.40 0.89
C TRP A 383 7.72 1.65 0.48
N VAL A 384 8.23 1.63 -0.76
CA VAL A 384 8.95 2.74 -1.39
C VAL A 384 8.26 3.09 -2.71
N SER A 385 8.20 4.39 -3.01
CA SER A 385 7.61 4.94 -4.24
C SER A 385 8.18 4.27 -5.51
N LEU A 386 7.31 3.67 -6.31
CA LEU A 386 7.63 3.02 -7.59
C LEU A 386 7.32 3.92 -8.79
N VAL A 387 6.15 4.55 -8.77
CA VAL A 387 5.53 5.18 -9.94
C VAL A 387 6.30 6.42 -10.41
N PRO A 388 6.70 7.39 -9.55
CA PRO A 388 7.54 8.50 -9.97
C PRO A 388 8.86 8.03 -10.59
N GLY A 389 9.48 7.00 -10.01
CA GLY A 389 10.73 6.41 -10.52
C GLY A 389 10.55 5.84 -11.91
N LEU A 390 9.53 5.00 -12.13
CA LEU A 390 9.21 4.44 -13.43
C LEU A 390 8.85 5.52 -14.47
N LEU A 391 8.04 6.50 -14.06
CA LEU A 391 7.59 7.57 -14.95
C LEU A 391 8.79 8.40 -15.45
N ILE A 392 9.67 8.84 -14.54
CA ILE A 392 10.88 9.58 -14.95
C ILE A 392 11.77 8.69 -15.80
N LEU A 393 11.95 7.42 -15.42
CA LEU A 393 12.81 6.50 -16.14
C LEU A 393 12.38 6.32 -17.60
N VAL A 394 11.08 6.14 -17.85
CA VAL A 394 10.52 5.99 -19.19
C VAL A 394 10.57 7.32 -19.96
N ILE A 395 10.13 8.43 -19.36
CA ILE A 395 10.11 9.74 -20.04
C ILE A 395 11.53 10.20 -20.38
N ASN A 396 12.47 10.16 -19.42
CA ASN A 396 13.86 10.54 -19.68
C ASN A 396 14.54 9.56 -20.62
N GLY A 397 14.36 8.25 -20.43
CA GLY A 397 15.00 7.23 -21.25
C GLY A 397 14.62 7.33 -22.72
N LEU A 398 13.33 7.43 -23.01
CA LEU A 398 12.82 7.52 -24.38
C LEU A 398 12.92 8.94 -24.95
N GLY A 399 12.59 9.95 -24.15
CA GLY A 399 12.60 11.36 -24.56
C GLY A 399 14.00 11.86 -24.93
N LEU A 400 15.02 11.54 -24.11
CA LEU A 400 16.41 11.92 -24.43
C LEU A 400 16.94 11.16 -25.65
N SER A 401 16.53 9.90 -25.84
CA SER A 401 16.87 9.14 -27.05
C SER A 401 16.33 9.77 -28.30
N ALA A 402 15.05 10.12 -28.29
CA ALA A 402 14.38 10.76 -29.41
C ALA A 402 15.04 12.11 -29.73
N PHE A 403 15.33 12.91 -28.70
CA PHE A 403 16.02 14.18 -28.87
C PHE A 403 17.43 14.04 -29.43
N ALA A 404 18.22 13.09 -28.91
CA ALA A 404 19.57 12.82 -29.37
C ALA A 404 19.59 12.32 -30.82
N PHE A 405 18.68 11.40 -31.17
CA PHE A 405 18.51 10.89 -32.52
C PHE A 405 18.09 12.00 -33.49
N TYR A 406 17.12 12.84 -33.10
CA TYR A 406 16.67 13.97 -33.90
C TYR A 406 17.80 14.97 -34.17
N LYS A 407 18.59 15.32 -33.15
CA LYS A 407 19.78 16.17 -33.33
C LYS A 407 20.81 15.53 -34.27
N HIS A 408 21.03 14.22 -34.16
CA HIS A 408 21.97 13.51 -35.03
C HIS A 408 21.51 13.51 -36.49
N ASP A 409 20.22 13.25 -36.74
CA ASP A 409 19.62 13.32 -38.08
C ASP A 409 19.70 14.74 -38.67
N GLN A 410 19.41 15.78 -37.87
CA GLN A 410 19.58 17.17 -38.31
C GLN A 410 21.04 17.50 -38.67
N ALA A 411 22.00 17.07 -37.85
CA ALA A 411 23.42 17.27 -38.11
C ALA A 411 23.84 16.57 -39.41
N LEU A 412 23.39 15.33 -39.63
CA LEU A 412 23.62 14.57 -40.86
C LEU A 412 23.02 15.29 -42.08
N LYS A 413 21.77 15.76 -41.99
CA LYS A 413 21.11 16.55 -43.04
C LYS A 413 21.86 17.85 -43.34
N SER A 414 22.38 18.52 -42.31
CA SER A 414 23.20 19.73 -42.47
C SER A 414 24.50 19.42 -43.23
N GLN A 415 25.21 18.35 -42.85
CA GLN A 415 26.43 17.92 -43.54
C GLN A 415 26.16 17.50 -44.98
N ILE A 416 25.06 16.80 -45.24
CA ILE A 416 24.64 16.44 -46.61
C ILE A 416 24.37 17.71 -47.43
N LYS A 417 23.66 18.71 -46.87
CA LYS A 417 23.41 19.99 -47.55
C LYS A 417 24.70 20.76 -47.84
N GLU A 418 25.65 20.80 -46.90
CA GLU A 418 26.96 21.43 -47.11
C GLU A 418 27.78 20.72 -48.20
N ARG A 419 27.80 19.38 -48.19
CA ARG A 419 28.45 18.59 -49.24
C ARG A 419 27.80 18.84 -50.60
N GLN A 420 26.47 18.87 -50.68
CA GLN A 420 25.74 19.18 -51.91
C GLN A 420 26.07 20.59 -52.44
N ARG A 421 26.12 21.60 -51.56
CA ARG A 421 26.54 22.97 -51.93
C ARG A 421 27.97 23.01 -52.44
N THR A 422 28.89 22.29 -51.78
CA THR A 422 30.30 22.22 -52.18
C THR A 422 30.45 21.55 -53.54
N ILE A 423 29.73 20.44 -53.77
CA ILE A 423 29.71 19.75 -55.07
C ILE A 423 29.16 20.68 -56.15
N LYS A 424 28.02 21.33 -55.91
CA LYS A 424 27.41 22.27 -56.87
C LYS A 424 28.37 23.41 -57.21
N HIS A 425 28.97 24.04 -56.21
CA HIS A 425 29.95 25.10 -56.40
C HIS A 425 31.18 24.62 -57.19
N THR A 426 31.69 23.43 -56.91
CA THR A 426 32.84 22.85 -57.64
C THR A 426 32.46 22.55 -59.10
N PHE A 427 31.24 22.07 -59.36
CA PHE A 427 30.73 21.87 -60.71
C PHE A 427 30.55 23.20 -61.46
N ASP A 428 29.95 24.22 -60.83
CA ASP A 428 29.75 25.54 -61.42
C ASP A 428 31.10 26.19 -61.78
N VAL A 429 32.08 26.16 -60.87
CA VAL A 429 33.44 26.64 -61.13
C VAL A 429 34.10 25.86 -62.27
N ARG A 430 33.92 24.53 -62.32
CA ARG A 430 34.49 23.71 -63.40
C ARG A 430 33.85 24.01 -64.76
N ILE A 431 32.53 24.21 -64.83
CA ILE A 431 31.82 24.64 -66.05
C ILE A 431 32.31 26.03 -66.48
N GLN A 432 32.51 26.94 -65.54
CA GLN A 432 33.01 28.29 -65.85
C GLN A 432 34.46 28.24 -66.38
N VAL A 433 35.32 27.40 -65.80
CA VAL A 433 36.70 27.20 -66.28
C VAL A 433 36.73 26.53 -67.67
N TRP A 434 35.94 25.49 -67.90
CA TRP A 434 35.88 24.82 -69.21
C TRP A 434 35.18 25.65 -70.29
N GLY A 435 34.12 26.39 -69.93
CA GLY A 435 33.47 27.34 -70.82
C GLY A 435 34.41 28.47 -71.27
N VAL A 436 35.32 28.94 -70.40
CA VAL A 436 36.35 29.92 -70.77
C VAL A 436 37.44 29.30 -71.66
N VAL A 437 37.75 28.01 -71.49
CA VAL A 437 38.73 27.31 -72.36
C VAL A 437 38.17 27.07 -73.77
N ASP A 438 36.88 26.77 -73.93
CA ASP A 438 36.27 26.59 -75.25
C ASP A 438 36.08 27.91 -76.03
N ILE A 439 35.93 29.05 -75.34
CA ILE A 439 35.84 30.37 -76.00
C ILE A 439 37.24 30.88 -76.41
N GLY A 440 38.31 30.36 -75.79
CA GLY A 440 39.69 30.73 -76.11
C GLY A 440 40.31 30.03 -77.33
N ASN A 441 39.59 29.11 -77.98
CA ASN A 441 40.14 28.30 -79.09
C ASN A 441 39.42 28.49 -80.44
N VAL A 442 38.64 29.56 -80.60
CA VAL A 442 37.87 29.84 -81.84
C VAL A 442 38.48 30.95 -82.72
N ASP A 443 39.53 31.66 -82.28
CA ASP A 443 40.16 32.74 -83.08
C ASP A 443 41.51 32.36 -83.69
N GLY A 444 41.57 31.26 -84.46
CA GLY A 444 42.81 30.93 -85.16
C GLY A 444 42.75 29.76 -86.13
N ARG A 445 42.07 29.94 -87.27
CA ARG A 445 42.44 29.45 -88.62
C ARG A 445 41.25 29.53 -89.58
N ALA A 446 41.30 30.51 -90.49
CA ALA A 446 41.22 30.35 -91.95
C ALA A 446 41.19 31.73 -92.58
#